data_AF-A0A920TNR1-F1
#
_entry.id   AF-A0A920TNR1-F1
#
_cell.length_a   1.000
_cell.length_b   1.000
_cell.length_c   1.000
_cell.angle_alpha   90.00
_cell.angle_beta   90.00
_cell.angle_gamma   90.00
#
_symmetry.space_group_name_H-M   'P 1'
#
loop_
_entity.id
_entity.type
_entity.pdbx_description
1 polymer ?
#
loop_
_entity_poly.entity_id
_entity_poly.type
_entity_poly.pdbx_seq_one_letter_code
_entity_poly.pdbx_strand_id
1 'polypeptide(L)' 'MDILVNNAGILRDKTLYNMEENEWDGIMEVHLKGHYNCTRPFVRYIRDENRLNCRILNMSSVSGLFWEFRSD' A
#
# COMPACT_ATOMS: atom_id res chain seq x y z
N MET A 1 10.15 -8.13 -16.02
CA MET A 1 9.12 -8.12 -14.93
C MET A 1 7.84 -7.58 -15.54
N ASP A 2 6.73 -8.31 -15.41
CA ASP A 2 5.50 -7.98 -16.14
C ASP A 2 4.33 -7.65 -15.21
N ILE A 3 4.36 -8.17 -13.99
CA ILE A 3 3.32 -7.93 -12.99
C ILE A 3 3.98 -7.45 -11.71
N LEU A 4 3.52 -6.31 -11.21
CA LEU A 4 3.80 -5.84 -9.85
C LEU A 4 2.56 -6.07 -8.99
N VAL A 5 2.74 -6.74 -7.86
CA VAL A 5 1.67 -6.91 -6.85
C VAL A 5 2.11 -6.21 -5.57
N ASN A 6 1.48 -5.08 -5.27
CA ASN A 6 1.66 -4.41 -3.99
C ASN A 6 0.70 -5.05 -2.96
N ASN A 7 1.20 -6.08 -2.28
CA ASN A 7 0.48 -6.83 -1.24
C ASN A 7 1.06 -6.63 0.17
N ALA A 8 2.30 -6.16 0.27
CA ALA A 8 2.94 -5.94 1.57
C ALA A 8 2.14 -4.92 2.38
N GLY A 9 1.79 -5.30 3.61
CA GLY A 9 0.98 -4.51 4.52
C GLY A 9 1.29 -4.87 5.97
N ILE A 10 1.06 -3.91 6.87
CA ILE A 10 1.13 -4.13 8.32
C ILE A 10 -0.15 -3.65 9.00
N LEU A 11 -0.42 -4.16 10.19
CA LEU A 11 -1.52 -3.69 11.04
C LEU A 11 -0.95 -3.20 12.37
N ARG A 12 -1.52 -2.09 12.85
CA ARG A 12 -1.43 -1.61 14.22
C ARG A 12 -2.87 -1.39 14.68
N ASP A 13 -3.47 -2.45 15.19
CA ASP A 13 -4.89 -2.44 15.56
C ASP A 13 -5.04 -1.68 16.87
N LYS A 14 -5.57 -0.46 16.77
CA LYS A 14 -5.89 0.45 17.87
C LYS A 14 -6.94 1.44 17.39
N THR A 15 -7.75 1.94 18.32
CA THR A 15 -8.53 3.14 18.07
C THR A 15 -7.60 4.33 17.81
N LEU A 16 -8.05 5.29 16.99
CA LEU A 16 -7.28 6.49 16.68
C LEU A 16 -6.90 7.30 17.94
N TYR A 17 -7.69 7.19 19.01
CA TYR A 17 -7.42 7.84 20.29
C TYR A 17 -6.19 7.25 21.02
N ASN A 18 -5.96 5.94 20.91
CA ASN A 18 -4.88 5.21 21.58
C ASN A 18 -3.64 5.01 20.69
N MET A 19 -3.68 5.49 19.45
CA MET A 19 -2.61 5.29 18.48
C MET A 19 -1.52 6.35 18.63
N GLU A 20 -0.28 5.89 18.73
CA GLU A 20 0.89 6.77 18.71
C GLU A 20 1.24 7.14 17.26
N GLU A 21 1.81 8.33 17.05
CA GLU A 21 2.14 8.83 15.70
C GLU A 21 3.07 7.88 14.93
N ASN A 22 4.04 7.27 15.61
CA ASN A 22 4.98 6.33 14.98
C ASN A 22 4.31 5.03 14.50
N GLU A 23 3.20 4.63 15.12
CA GLU A 23 2.41 3.47 14.70
C GLU A 23 1.62 3.80 13.43
N TRP A 24 1.04 5.00 13.38
CA TRP A 24 0.38 5.53 12.19
C TRP A 24 1.36 5.68 11.03
N ASP A 25 2.52 6.29 11.27
CA ASP A 25 3.59 6.45 10.29
C ASP A 25 4.02 5.10 9.71
N GLY A 26 4.21 4.08 10.56
CA GLY A 26 4.55 2.74 10.10
C GLY A 26 3.50 2.16 9.15
N ILE A 27 2.20 2.37 9.41
CA ILE A 27 1.12 1.94 8.50
C ILE A 27 1.27 2.67 7.15
N MET A 28 1.43 3.98 7.18
CA MET A 28 1.52 4.84 5.99
C MET A 28 2.76 4.54 5.14
N GLU A 29 3.89 4.29 5.80
CA GLU A 29 5.16 3.93 5.16
C GLU A 29 5.04 2.64 4.34
N VAL A 30 4.29 1.64 4.82
CA VAL A 30 4.13 0.37 4.11
C VAL A 30 3.00 0.44 3.07
N HIS A 31 1.80 0.85 3.49
CA HIS A 31 0.59 0.78 2.66
C HIS A 31 0.53 1.81 1.54
N LEU A 32 1.14 2.98 1.71
CA LEU A 32 1.11 4.03 0.69
C LEU A 32 2.50 4.32 0.15
N LYS A 33 3.45 4.66 1.01
CA LYS A 33 4.79 5.03 0.54
C LYS A 33 5.53 3.83 -0.07
N GLY A 34 5.38 2.64 0.51
CA GLY A 34 5.94 1.40 0.01
C GLY A 34 5.41 1.07 -1.39
N HIS A 35 4.10 1.16 -1.58
CA HIS A 35 3.44 0.96 -2.88
C HIS A 35 3.98 1.93 -3.93
N TYR A 36 4.14 3.21 -3.58
CA TYR A 36 4.74 4.21 -4.47
C TYR A 36 6.19 3.87 -4.83
N ASN A 37 7.00 3.47 -3.84
CA ASN A 37 8.42 3.15 -4.03
C ASN A 37 8.63 1.93 -4.94
N CYS A 38 7.71 0.96 -4.94
CA CYS A 38 7.72 -0.16 -5.87
C CYS A 38 7.14 0.21 -7.25
N THR A 39 6.06 0.97 -7.28
CA THR A 39 5.33 1.29 -8.51
C THR A 39 6.08 2.25 -9.41
N ARG A 40 6.72 3.28 -8.83
CA ARG A 40 7.44 4.31 -9.60
C ARG A 40 8.56 3.73 -10.49
N PRO A 41 9.53 2.94 -9.97
CA PRO A 41 10.56 2.34 -10.82
C PRO A 41 9.97 1.36 -11.84
N PHE A 42 8.90 0.62 -11.48
CA PHE A 42 8.23 -0.29 -12.41
C PHE A 42 7.58 0.44 -13.59
N VAL A 43 6.86 1.54 -13.34
CA VAL A 43 6.27 2.38 -14.40
C VAL A 43 7.34 3.02 -15.28
N ARG A 44 8.46 3.48 -14.69
CA ARG A 44 9.61 3.98 -15.46
C ARG A 44 10.17 2.90 -16.38
N TYR A 45 10.41 1.70 -15.85
CA TYR A 45 10.87 0.56 -16.62
C TYR A 45 9.93 0.22 -17.80
N ILE A 46 8.61 0.20 -17.57
CA ILE A 46 7.62 -0.03 -18.64
C ILE A 46 7.74 1.02 -19.75
N ARG A 47 7.83 2.29 -19.35
CA ARG A 47 7.89 3.43 -20.28
C ARG A 47 9.20 3.44 -21.07
N ASP A 48 10.33 3.29 -20.38
CA ASP A 48 11.66 3.40 -20.96
C ASP A 48 11.93 2.24 -21.94
N GLU A 49 11.36 1.05 -21.71
CA GLU A 49 11.46 -0.12 -22.59
C GLU A 49 10.27 -0.30 -23.55
N ASN A 50 9.31 0.63 -23.58
CA ASN A 50 8.10 0.55 -24.40
C ASN A 50 7.34 -0.79 -24.27
N ARG A 51 7.16 -1.28 -23.03
CA ARG A 51 6.51 -2.57 -22.76
C ARG A 51 4.99 -2.46 -22.81
N LEU A 52 4.39 -3.12 -23.78
CA LEU A 52 2.94 -3.26 -23.93
C LEU A 52 2.55 -4.62 -23.37
N ASN A 53 2.13 -4.71 -22.09
CA ASN A 53 1.44 -5.85 -21.42
C ASN A 53 1.72 -5.96 -19.91
N CYS A 54 2.28 -4.93 -19.28
CA CYS A 54 2.48 -4.96 -17.85
C CYS A 54 1.20 -4.66 -17.05
N ARG A 55 1.12 -5.13 -15.80
CA ARG A 55 -0.02 -4.89 -14.87
C ARG A 55 0.49 -4.54 -13.47
N ILE A 56 -0.25 -3.69 -12.77
CA ILE A 56 -0.04 -3.39 -11.35
C ILE A 56 -1.32 -3.78 -10.61
N LEU A 57 -1.18 -4.61 -9.58
CA LEU A 57 -2.26 -4.98 -8.68
C LEU A 57 -1.95 -4.44 -7.29
N ASN A 58 -2.86 -3.64 -6.75
CA ASN A 58 -2.79 -3.16 -5.37
C ASN A 58 -3.80 -3.94 -4.54
N MET A 59 -3.38 -4.42 -3.38
CA MET A 59 -4.33 -4.92 -2.39
C MET A 59 -4.94 -3.77 -1.62
N SER A 60 -6.27 -3.78 -1.57
CA SER A 60 -7.08 -2.94 -0.70
C SER A 60 -7.91 -3.86 0.21
N SER A 61 -8.59 -3.29 1.19
CA SER A 61 -9.41 -4.02 2.15
C SER A 61 -10.83 -3.48 2.19
N VAL A 62 -11.75 -4.30 2.70
CA VAL A 62 -13.12 -3.87 3.00
C VAL A 62 -13.12 -2.73 4.01
N SER A 63 -12.18 -2.73 4.97
CA SER A 63 -11.97 -1.64 5.94
C SER A 63 -11.48 -0.32 5.31
N GLY A 64 -10.92 -0.37 4.10
CA GLY A 64 -10.59 0.83 3.32
C GLY A 64 -11.80 1.42 2.58
N LEU A 65 -12.85 0.62 2.36
CA LEU A 65 -14.11 1.06 1.75
C LEU A 65 -15.14 1.48 2.80
N PHE A 66 -15.17 0.75 3.91
CA PHE A 66 -16.08 0.96 5.01
C PHE A 66 -15.26 1.22 6.26
N TRP A 67 -15.61 2.28 7.00
CA TRP A 67 -14.99 2.52 8.29
C TRP A 67 -15.24 1.34 9.23
N GLU A 68 -14.16 0.71 9.71
CA GLU A 68 -14.21 -0.32 10.74
C GLU A 68 -13.76 0.28 12.06
N PHE A 69 -14.61 0.15 13.10
CA PHE A 69 -14.29 0.54 14.46
C PHE A 69 -14.23 -0.71 15.32
N ARG A 70 -13.13 -0.88 16.06
CA ARG A 70 -13.00 -1.92 17.10
C ARG A 70 -12.86 -1.27 18.47
N SER A 71 -13.42 -1.94 19.47
CA SER A 71 -13.68 -1.38 20.80
C SER A 71 -12.58 -1.67 21.83
N ASP A 72 -11.39 -2.03 21.36
CA ASP A 72 -10.19 -2.27 22.18
C ASP A 72 -9.66 -1.01 22.89
#